data_AF-A0AAX3M313-F1
#
_entry.id   AF-A0AAX3M313-F1
#
_cell.length_a   1.000
_cell.length_b   1.000
_cell.length_c   1.000
_cell.angle_alpha   90.00
_cell.angle_beta   90.00
_cell.angle_gamma   90.00
#
_symmetry.space_group_name_H-M   'P 1'
#
loop_
_entity.id
_entity.type
_entity.pdbx_description
1 polymer ?
#
loop_
_entity_poly.entity_id
_entity_poly.type
_entity_poly.pdbx_seq_one_letter_code
_entity_poly.pdbx_strand_id
1 'polypeptide(L)'
;MNKNYLQMSHDVIDALILLDNMRAKALKSTSGSYRIERIEQAMDYLLNTPLKQGNPKTIVRDVLGSAGSKIRNRINVIKEASEMAGIASLLVTNQTTNDYENFKLEVTDEISRIALNKQIKAVLVELASGKDAVDLAEYYNTSVKAMRTRVSKARKAYKKELGLAL
;
A
#
# COMPACT_ATOMS: atom_id res chain seq x y z
N MET A 1 3.48 -29.18 -30.69
CA MET A 1 3.69 -29.52 -29.26
C MET A 1 5.09 -29.08 -28.86
N ASN A 2 5.24 -27.87 -28.29
CA ASN A 2 6.56 -27.36 -27.87
C ASN A 2 6.84 -27.80 -26.43
N LYS A 3 7.65 -28.85 -26.30
CA LYS A 3 8.22 -29.32 -25.03
C LYS A 3 9.43 -28.44 -24.68
N ASN A 4 9.16 -27.28 -24.08
CA ASN A 4 10.13 -26.57 -23.24
C ASN A 4 9.50 -26.38 -21.87
N TYR A 5 9.18 -27.49 -21.19
CA TYR A 5 9.09 -27.45 -19.74
C TYR A 5 10.52 -27.28 -19.25
N LEU A 6 10.95 -26.02 -19.09
CA LEU A 6 12.10 -25.68 -18.27
C LEU A 6 11.89 -26.42 -16.94
N GLN A 7 12.75 -27.40 -16.67
CA GLN A 7 12.70 -28.22 -15.47
C GLN A 7 12.96 -27.28 -14.28
N MET A 8 11.89 -26.82 -13.65
CA MET A 8 11.96 -25.94 -12.50
C MET A 8 12.71 -26.63 -11.36
N SER A 9 13.58 -25.90 -10.67
CA SER A 9 14.25 -26.43 -9.49
C SER A 9 13.23 -26.75 -8.41
N HIS A 10 13.49 -27.79 -7.61
CA HIS A 10 12.67 -28.11 -6.45
C HIS A 10 12.56 -26.93 -5.47
N ASP A 11 13.65 -26.17 -5.32
CA ASP A 11 13.68 -24.96 -4.49
C ASP A 11 12.68 -23.89 -4.96
N VAL A 12 12.54 -23.68 -6.27
CA VAL A 12 11.58 -22.72 -6.84
C VAL A 12 10.15 -23.24 -6.73
N ILE A 13 9.94 -24.54 -6.91
CA ILE A 13 8.62 -25.16 -6.70
C ILE A 13 8.17 -24.96 -5.25
N ASP A 14 9.04 -25.25 -4.28
CA ASP A 14 8.76 -25.05 -2.86
C ASP A 14 8.52 -23.56 -2.53
N ALA A 15 9.29 -22.65 -3.14
CA ALA A 15 9.09 -21.21 -2.99
C ALA A 15 7.73 -20.76 -3.56
N LEU A 16 7.29 -21.30 -4.69
CA LEU A 16 5.97 -21.00 -5.26
C LEU A 16 4.84 -21.53 -4.39
N ILE A 17 4.97 -22.73 -3.82
CA ILE A 17 3.99 -23.28 -2.87
C ILE A 17 3.88 -22.38 -1.64
N LEU A 18 4.99 -21.84 -1.13
CA LEU A 18 4.98 -20.89 -0.03
C LEU A 18 4.25 -19.59 -0.40
N LEU A 19 4.52 -19.03 -1.58
CA LEU A 19 3.86 -17.83 -2.07
C LEU A 19 2.35 -18.05 -2.30
N ASP A 20 1.95 -19.18 -2.86
CA ASP A 20 0.53 -19.50 -3.09
C ASP A 20 -0.24 -19.64 -1.77
N ASN A 21 0.35 -20.30 -0.78
CA ASN A 21 -0.22 -20.34 0.58
C ASN A 21 -0.35 -18.93 1.20
N MET A 22 0.63 -18.04 0.97
CA MET A 22 0.55 -16.65 1.41
C MET A 22 -0.55 -15.89 0.68
N ARG A 23 -0.72 -16.12 -0.63
CA ARG A 23 -1.78 -15.52 -1.45
C ARG A 23 -3.16 -15.96 -0.99
N ALA A 24 -3.36 -17.26 -0.77
CA ALA A 24 -4.62 -17.81 -0.26
C ALA A 24 -4.98 -17.25 1.13
N LYS A 25 -3.99 -17.07 2.01
CA LYS A 25 -4.19 -16.39 3.30
C LYS A 25 -4.52 -14.92 3.13
N ALA A 26 -3.86 -14.21 2.21
CA ALA A 26 -4.12 -12.81 1.93
C ALA A 26 -5.57 -12.60 1.43
N LEU A 27 -6.01 -13.43 0.48
CA LEU A 27 -7.38 -13.43 -0.06
C LEU A 27 -8.45 -13.67 1.02
N LYS A 28 -8.16 -14.52 2.00
CA LYS A 28 -9.10 -14.84 3.10
C LYS A 28 -9.13 -13.80 4.22
N SER A 29 -8.10 -12.98 4.36
CA SER A 29 -7.91 -12.11 5.54
C SER A 29 -8.21 -10.64 5.29
N THR A 30 -8.94 -10.30 4.22
CA THR A 30 -9.12 -8.91 3.80
C THR A 30 -7.76 -8.18 3.66
N SER A 31 -6.68 -8.93 3.37
CA SER A 31 -5.37 -8.31 3.17
C SER A 31 -5.43 -7.45 1.92
N GLY A 32 -4.90 -6.22 1.99
CA GLY A 32 -4.98 -5.25 0.90
C GLY A 32 -4.43 -5.75 -0.44
N SER A 33 -4.99 -5.23 -1.54
CA SER A 33 -4.58 -5.48 -2.93
C SER A 33 -3.05 -5.43 -3.11
N TYR A 34 -2.38 -4.49 -2.44
CA TYR A 34 -0.92 -4.36 -2.44
C TYR A 34 -0.20 -5.67 -2.04
N ARG A 35 -0.68 -6.36 -1.01
CA ARG A 35 -0.06 -7.61 -0.55
C ARG A 35 -0.26 -8.74 -1.56
N ILE A 36 -1.41 -8.78 -2.23
CA ILE A 36 -1.71 -9.77 -3.26
C ILE A 36 -0.86 -9.49 -4.50
N GLU A 37 -0.84 -8.24 -5.00
CA GLU A 37 -0.01 -7.84 -6.15
C GLU A 37 1.47 -8.12 -5.89
N ARG A 38 1.97 -7.83 -4.69
CA ARG A 38 3.35 -8.13 -4.31
C ARG A 38 3.66 -9.63 -4.36
N ILE A 39 2.71 -10.48 -3.97
CA ILE A 39 2.87 -11.94 -4.03
C ILE A 39 2.81 -12.41 -5.49
N GLU A 40 1.87 -11.89 -6.28
CA GLU A 40 1.72 -12.27 -7.70
C GLU A 40 2.94 -11.86 -8.54
N GLN A 41 3.46 -10.64 -8.37
CA GLN A 41 4.71 -10.23 -9.01
C GLN A 41 5.92 -11.05 -8.57
N ALA A 42 5.95 -11.52 -7.31
CA ALA A 42 6.99 -12.43 -6.83
C ALA A 42 6.87 -13.82 -7.46
N MET A 43 5.65 -14.32 -7.66
CA MET A 43 5.39 -15.58 -8.38
C MET A 43 5.80 -15.46 -9.84
N ASP A 44 5.43 -14.39 -10.53
CA ASP A 44 5.81 -14.13 -11.93
C ASP A 44 7.33 -14.08 -12.09
N TYR A 45 8.03 -13.45 -11.15
CA TYR A 45 9.50 -13.42 -11.18
C TYR A 45 10.09 -14.83 -11.09
N LEU A 46 9.57 -15.69 -10.21
CA LEU A 46 10.04 -17.07 -10.06
C LEU A 46 9.71 -17.95 -11.27
N LEU A 47 8.53 -17.77 -11.87
CA LEU A 47 8.18 -18.44 -13.12
C LEU A 47 9.12 -18.06 -14.26
N ASN A 48 9.64 -16.82 -14.26
CA ASN A 48 10.65 -16.34 -15.20
C ASN A 48 12.09 -16.67 -14.79
N THR A 49 12.31 -17.23 -13.59
CA THR A 49 13.64 -17.67 -13.10
C THR A 49 13.58 -19.12 -12.58
N PRO A 50 13.17 -20.09 -13.41
CA PRO A 50 12.81 -21.43 -12.97
C PRO A 50 13.98 -22.26 -12.42
N LEU A 51 15.23 -21.87 -12.72
CA LEU A 51 16.44 -22.59 -12.32
C LEU A 51 17.12 -22.00 -11.07
N LYS A 52 16.51 -21.02 -10.40
CA LYS A 52 17.08 -20.42 -9.20
C LYS A 52 17.25 -21.48 -8.10
N GLN A 53 18.36 -21.46 -7.37
CA GLN A 53 18.67 -22.43 -6.32
C GLN A 53 18.88 -21.72 -4.99
N GLY A 54 18.63 -22.43 -3.89
CA GLY A 54 18.83 -21.95 -2.53
C GLY A 54 17.64 -22.23 -1.62
N ASN A 55 17.71 -21.78 -0.37
CA ASN A 55 16.64 -22.03 0.59
C ASN A 55 15.32 -21.36 0.13
N PRO A 56 14.21 -22.10 -0.03
CA PRO A 56 12.93 -21.57 -0.51
C PRO A 56 12.41 -20.37 0.30
N LYS A 57 12.62 -20.35 1.63
CA LYS A 57 12.20 -19.22 2.48
C LYS A 57 13.01 -17.96 2.19
N THR A 58 14.30 -18.11 1.95
CA THR A 58 15.19 -16.99 1.58
C THR A 58 14.83 -16.48 0.19
N ILE A 59 14.58 -17.39 -0.76
CA ILE A 59 14.11 -17.04 -2.11
C ILE A 59 12.84 -16.20 -2.00
N VAL A 60 11.81 -16.69 -1.30
CA VAL A 60 10.53 -16.00 -1.07
C VAL A 60 10.75 -14.61 -0.47
N ARG A 61 11.55 -14.48 0.59
CA ARG A 61 11.86 -13.20 1.23
C ARG A 61 12.44 -12.20 0.23
N ASP A 62 13.41 -12.65 -0.55
CA ASP A 62 14.16 -11.78 -1.47
C ASP A 62 13.28 -11.35 -2.66
N VAL A 63 12.50 -12.27 -3.24
CA VAL A 63 11.60 -11.93 -4.35
C VAL A 63 10.47 -11.03 -3.92
N LEU A 64 9.91 -11.23 -2.71
CA LEU A 64 8.93 -10.30 -2.14
C LEU A 64 9.55 -8.93 -1.87
N GLY A 65 10.79 -8.87 -1.38
CA GLY A 65 11.52 -7.61 -1.20
C GLY A 65 11.66 -6.85 -2.53
N SER A 66 12.09 -7.55 -3.58
CA SER A 66 12.24 -7.00 -4.93
C SER A 66 10.91 -6.53 -5.53
N ALA A 67 9.86 -7.35 -5.45
CA ALA A 67 8.51 -6.99 -5.91
C ALA A 67 7.98 -5.72 -5.21
N GLY A 68 8.14 -5.63 -3.89
CA GLY A 68 7.74 -4.44 -3.13
C GLY A 68 8.49 -3.17 -3.55
N SER A 69 9.79 -3.29 -3.88
CA SER A 69 10.58 -2.17 -4.40
C SER A 69 10.16 -1.77 -5.82
N LYS A 70 9.82 -2.72 -6.70
CA LYS A 70 9.29 -2.42 -8.04
C LYS A 70 7.96 -1.68 -8.00
N ILE A 71 7.04 -2.13 -7.16
CA ILE A 71 5.73 -1.48 -6.98
C ILE A 71 5.93 -0.03 -6.48
N ARG A 72 6.76 0.18 -5.47
CA ARG A 72 7.07 1.54 -4.96
C ARG A 72 7.74 2.42 -6.01
N ASN A 73 8.69 1.87 -6.77
CA ASN A 73 9.34 2.62 -7.84
C ASN A 73 8.34 3.05 -8.91
N ARG A 74 7.42 2.16 -9.32
CA ARG A 74 6.34 2.47 -10.26
C ARG A 74 5.46 3.62 -9.75
N ILE A 75 5.07 3.59 -8.47
CA ILE A 75 4.31 4.65 -7.83
C ILE A 75 5.06 5.99 -7.86
N ASN A 76 6.35 5.98 -7.50
CA ASN A 76 7.16 7.19 -7.49
C ASN A 76 7.32 7.79 -8.88
N VAL A 77 7.61 6.97 -9.89
CA VAL A 77 7.74 7.42 -11.29
C VAL A 77 6.43 8.04 -11.80
N ILE A 78 5.29 7.42 -11.49
CA ILE A 78 3.97 7.95 -11.87
C ILE A 78 3.71 9.29 -11.19
N LYS A 79 4.07 9.40 -9.92
CA LYS A 79 3.93 10.64 -9.14
C LYS A 79 4.77 11.77 -9.72
N GLU A 80 6.06 11.52 -9.95
CA GLU A 80 7.00 12.49 -10.53
C GLU A 80 6.54 12.93 -11.93
N ALA A 81 6.14 11.98 -12.78
CA ALA A 81 5.62 12.29 -14.12
C ALA A 81 4.33 13.13 -14.07
N SER A 82 3.44 12.88 -13.10
CA SER A 82 2.21 13.65 -12.92
C SER A 82 2.50 15.08 -12.45
N GLU A 83 3.45 15.24 -11.52
CA GLU A 83 3.90 16.55 -11.03
C GLU A 83 4.53 17.37 -12.17
N MET A 84 5.37 16.76 -13.00
CA MET A 84 5.97 17.40 -14.17
C MET A 84 4.96 17.81 -15.24
N ALA A 85 3.87 17.06 -15.39
CA ALA A 85 2.83 17.35 -16.37
C ALA A 85 1.91 18.52 -15.98
N GLY A 86 2.07 19.12 -14.78
CA GLY A 86 1.19 20.18 -14.28
C GLY A 86 -0.25 19.73 -14.06
N ILE A 87 -0.50 18.42 -14.12
CA ILE A 87 -1.77 17.80 -13.81
C ILE A 87 -1.76 17.62 -12.29
N ALA A 88 -2.54 18.43 -11.56
CA ALA A 88 -2.90 18.08 -10.18
C ALA A 88 -3.56 16.70 -10.27
N SER A 89 -2.81 15.66 -9.89
CA SER A 89 -3.06 14.24 -10.21
C SER A 89 -4.55 13.87 -10.18
N LEU A 90 -5.21 13.99 -11.33
CA LEU A 90 -6.64 13.69 -11.52
C LEU A 90 -6.83 12.46 -12.40
N LEU A 91 -5.73 11.83 -12.82
CA LEU A 91 -5.71 10.64 -13.63
C LEU A 91 -4.79 9.60 -13.00
N VAL A 92 -5.31 9.00 -11.94
CA VAL A 92 -5.20 7.56 -11.77
C VAL A 92 -5.80 6.91 -13.02
N THR A 93 -4.99 6.72 -14.06
CA THR A 93 -5.40 5.97 -15.25
C THR A 93 -5.53 4.50 -14.88
N ASN A 94 -6.77 4.11 -14.57
CA ASN A 94 -7.37 2.79 -14.83
C ASN A 94 -6.60 1.52 -14.42
N GLN A 95 -5.98 1.50 -13.24
CA GLN A 95 -5.72 0.24 -12.53
C GLN A 95 -6.07 0.22 -11.03
N THR A 96 -6.52 1.31 -10.40
CA THR A 96 -6.41 1.40 -8.93
C THR A 96 -7.53 2.14 -8.20
N THR A 97 -8.81 1.98 -8.59
CA THR A 97 -9.90 2.21 -7.60
C THR A 97 -9.70 1.32 -6.37
N ASN A 98 -9.13 0.12 -6.54
CA ASN A 98 -8.81 -0.75 -5.42
C ASN A 98 -7.58 -0.29 -4.62
N ASP A 99 -6.48 0.18 -5.22
CA ASP A 99 -5.29 0.54 -4.42
C ASP A 99 -5.44 1.85 -3.66
N TYR A 100 -6.19 2.83 -4.17
CA TYR A 100 -6.51 4.04 -3.40
C TYR A 100 -7.44 3.71 -2.22
N GLU A 101 -8.45 2.88 -2.43
CA GLU A 101 -9.34 2.43 -1.35
C GLU A 101 -8.61 1.51 -0.36
N ASN A 102 -7.67 0.67 -0.80
CA ASN A 102 -6.85 -0.15 0.09
C ASN A 102 -5.84 0.69 0.88
N PHE A 103 -5.20 1.67 0.25
CA PHE A 103 -4.33 2.62 0.95
C PHE A 103 -5.12 3.42 1.99
N LYS A 104 -6.34 3.88 1.66
CA LYS A 104 -7.24 4.48 2.65
C LYS A 104 -7.52 3.52 3.80
N LEU A 105 -7.88 2.27 3.51
CA LEU A 105 -8.16 1.26 4.55
C LEU A 105 -6.94 1.03 5.47
N GLU A 106 -5.74 0.88 4.90
CA GLU A 106 -4.50 0.70 5.67
C GLU A 106 -4.20 1.91 6.58
N VAL A 107 -4.33 3.13 6.05
CA VAL A 107 -4.13 4.36 6.83
C VAL A 107 -5.21 4.53 7.90
N THR A 108 -6.45 4.16 7.60
CA THR A 108 -7.58 4.19 8.55
C THR A 108 -7.35 3.21 9.69
N ASP A 109 -6.90 2.00 9.37
CA ASP A 109 -6.51 0.96 10.33
C ASP A 109 -5.35 1.42 11.21
N GLU A 110 -4.33 2.06 10.63
CA GLU A 110 -3.21 2.63 11.38
C GLU A 110 -3.68 3.70 12.37
N ILE A 111 -4.47 4.67 11.90
CA ILE A 111 -5.06 5.73 12.76
C ILE A 111 -5.92 5.12 13.87
N SER A 112 -6.66 4.04 13.58
CA SER A 112 -7.51 3.38 14.57
C SER A 112 -6.72 2.78 15.74
N ARG A 113 -5.50 2.30 15.50
CA ARG A 113 -4.64 1.62 16.49
C ARG A 113 -3.86 2.58 17.40
N ILE A 114 -3.70 3.85 17.00
CA ILE A 114 -2.97 4.84 17.78
C ILE A 114 -3.80 5.30 18.99
N ALA A 115 -3.16 5.60 20.11
CA ALA A 115 -3.81 6.08 21.33
C ALA A 115 -4.25 7.57 21.26
N LEU A 116 -5.08 7.92 20.27
CA LEU A 116 -5.63 9.27 20.09
C LEU A 116 -7.11 9.37 20.49
N ASN A 117 -7.52 10.59 20.86
CA ASN A 117 -8.92 10.95 21.09
C ASN A 117 -9.78 10.65 19.83
N LYS A 118 -11.04 10.21 20.03
CA LYS A 118 -11.99 9.83 18.98
C LYS A 118 -12.25 10.92 17.92
N GLN A 119 -12.43 12.17 18.34
CA GLN A 119 -12.58 13.33 17.45
C GLN A 119 -11.30 13.60 16.64
N ILE A 120 -10.12 13.42 17.23
CA ILE A 120 -8.84 13.56 16.52
C ILE A 120 -8.69 12.46 15.46
N LYS A 121 -9.00 11.21 15.83
CA LYS A 121 -9.02 10.09 14.89
C LYS A 121 -9.97 10.34 13.72
N ALA A 122 -11.20 10.79 14.01
CA ALA A 122 -12.18 11.10 12.97
C ALA A 122 -11.64 12.13 11.97
N VAL A 123 -11.04 13.23 12.45
CA VAL A 123 -10.42 14.23 11.56
C VAL A 123 -9.28 13.63 10.73
N LEU A 124 -8.43 12.78 11.31
CA LEU A 124 -7.32 12.15 10.59
C LEU A 124 -7.79 11.17 9.51
N VAL A 125 -8.84 10.38 9.77
CA VAL A 125 -9.42 9.43 8.80
C VAL A 125 -10.02 10.17 7.61
N GLU A 126 -10.74 11.26 7.87
CA GLU A 126 -11.34 12.06 6.82
C GLU A 126 -10.28 12.76 5.96
N LEU A 127 -9.19 13.24 6.59
CA LEU A 127 -8.02 13.76 5.88
C LEU A 127 -7.33 12.67 5.02
N ALA A 128 -7.23 11.44 5.52
CA ALA A 128 -6.68 10.31 4.77
C ALA A 128 -7.55 9.92 3.58
N SER A 129 -8.86 10.19 3.66
CA SER A 129 -9.82 10.00 2.57
C SER A 129 -9.78 11.12 1.52
N GLY A 130 -8.86 12.08 1.66
CA GLY A 130 -8.63 13.15 0.68
C GLY A 130 -9.42 14.44 0.93
N LYS A 131 -10.21 14.52 2.02
CA LYS A 131 -10.93 15.75 2.38
C LYS A 131 -9.97 16.80 2.88
N ASP A 132 -10.19 18.05 2.49
CA ASP A 132 -9.41 19.18 2.95
C ASP A 132 -10.08 19.93 4.13
N ALA A 133 -9.45 21.02 4.59
CA ALA A 133 -9.98 21.78 5.71
C ALA A 133 -11.28 22.55 5.40
N VAL A 134 -11.60 22.78 4.12
CA VAL A 134 -12.83 23.40 3.65
C VAL A 134 -13.95 22.36 3.67
N ASP A 135 -13.71 21.18 3.10
CA ASP A 135 -14.66 20.06 3.09
C ASP A 135 -15.06 19.67 4.52
N LEU A 136 -14.08 19.63 5.42
CA LEU A 136 -14.32 19.33 6.84
C LEU A 136 -15.03 20.47 7.57
N ALA A 137 -14.80 21.72 7.18
CA ALA A 137 -15.49 22.85 7.79
C ALA A 137 -16.99 22.81 7.49
N GLU A 138 -17.33 22.48 6.24
CA GLU A 138 -18.71 22.25 5.81
C GLU A 138 -19.34 21.06 6.54
N TYR A 139 -18.66 19.90 6.54
CA TYR A 139 -19.18 18.68 7.17
C TYR A 139 -19.43 18.83 8.67
N TYR A 140 -18.54 19.52 9.39
CA TYR A 140 -18.66 19.75 10.83
C TYR A 140 -19.39 21.06 11.19
N ASN A 141 -19.98 21.74 10.20
CA ASN A 141 -20.69 23.02 10.35
C ASN A 141 -19.90 24.04 11.20
N THR A 142 -18.67 24.33 10.78
CA THR A 142 -17.76 25.24 11.48
C THR A 142 -17.00 26.13 10.50
N SER A 143 -16.27 27.13 11.01
CA SER A 143 -15.46 27.99 10.13
C SER A 143 -14.21 27.25 9.64
N VAL A 144 -13.79 27.53 8.40
CA VAL A 144 -12.54 27.01 7.82
C VAL A 144 -11.33 27.32 8.71
N LYS A 145 -11.31 28.50 9.37
CA LYS A 145 -10.24 28.89 10.30
C LYS A 145 -10.20 27.98 11.54
N ALA A 146 -11.36 27.69 12.14
CA ALA A 146 -11.45 26.76 13.25
C ALA A 146 -11.06 25.34 12.82
N MET A 147 -11.48 24.91 11.64
CA MET A 147 -11.16 23.58 11.13
C MET A 147 -9.67 23.41 10.81
N ARG A 148 -9.02 24.40 10.17
CA ARG A 148 -7.56 24.40 9.96
C ARG A 148 -6.80 24.23 11.27
N THR A 149 -7.28 24.86 12.35
CA THR A 149 -6.69 24.71 13.69
C THR A 149 -6.87 23.28 14.22
N ARG A 150 -8.04 22.68 14.04
CA ARG A 150 -8.32 21.28 14.43
C ARG A 150 -7.45 20.30 13.64
N VAL A 151 -7.34 20.48 12.32
CA VAL A 151 -6.46 19.69 11.44
C VAL A 151 -5.00 19.80 11.88
N SER A 152 -4.51 21.01 12.17
CA SER A 152 -3.15 21.23 12.64
C SER A 152 -2.89 20.50 13.97
N LYS A 153 -3.81 20.61 14.94
CA LYS A 153 -3.72 19.88 16.22
C LYS A 153 -3.75 18.36 16.01
N ALA A 154 -4.60 17.86 15.12
CA ALA A 154 -4.70 16.44 14.82
C ALA A 154 -3.40 15.88 14.22
N ARG A 155 -2.80 16.58 13.25
CA ARG A 155 -1.51 16.22 12.66
C ARG A 155 -0.38 16.25 13.69
N LYS A 156 -0.36 17.26 14.57
CA LYS A 156 0.63 17.37 15.65
C LYS A 156 0.53 16.21 16.63
N ALA A 157 -0.70 15.84 17.02
CA ALA A 157 -0.94 14.71 17.92
C ALA A 157 -0.52 13.38 17.26
N TYR A 158 -0.85 13.18 15.99
CA TYR A 158 -0.43 12.00 15.21
C TYR A 158 1.10 11.85 15.15
N LYS A 159 1.82 12.93 14.80
CA LYS A 159 3.29 12.92 14.76
C LYS A 159 3.91 12.58 16.11
N LYS A 160 3.36 13.14 17.19
CA LYS A 160 3.82 12.88 18.56
C LYS A 160 3.71 11.40 18.93
N GLU A 161 2.58 10.77 18.61
CA GLU A 161 2.37 9.34 18.90
C GLU A 161 3.26 8.43 18.06
N LEU A 162 3.64 8.84 16.84
CA LEU A 162 4.58 8.11 16.00
C LEU A 162 6.06 8.34 16.36
N GLY A 163 6.35 9.16 17.38
CA GLY A 163 7.72 9.52 17.75
C GLY A 163 8.46 10.35 16.67
N LEU A 164 7.71 10.94 15.73
CA LEU A 164 8.27 11.81 14.70
C LEU A 164 8.48 13.20 15.31
N ALA A 165 9.70 13.74 15.18
CA ALA A 165 10.06 15.05 15.72
C ALA A 165 9.07 16.14 15.27
N LEU A 166 8.69 17.00 16.23
CA LEU A 166 7.64 18.01 16.13
C LEU A 166 7.97 19.16 15.16
#